data_AF-A0A1Q3KB27-F1
#
_entry.id   AF-A0A1Q3KB27-F1
#
_cell.length_a   1.000
_cell.length_b   1.000
_cell.length_c   1.000
_cell.angle_alpha   90.00
_cell.angle_beta   90.00
_cell.angle_gamma   90.00
#
_symmetry.space_group_name_H-M   'P 1'
#
loop_
_entity.id
_entity.type
_entity.pdbx_description
1 polymer ?
#
loop_
_entity_poly.entity_id
_entity_poly.type
_entity_poly.pdbx_seq_one_letter_code
_entity_poly.pdbx_strand_id
1 'polypeptide(L)'
;MRIGATLCVLALACTAAHAETLAYRTRAGMDVTVVKKSNIGTTHAKILTRHTRANATAYCRDYVGKVTARCIADELKVKLLPEISANCKTGQFITLYGQGYRFLGANPDYDADGDTAEYTQYRIVEAGGGEPLKGYSATGYDVALGQFEALCPNRAR
;
A
#
# COMPACT_ATOMS: atom_id res chain seq x y z
N MET A 1 -34.87 23.54 -48.28
CA MET A 1 -34.91 22.30 -47.48
C MET A 1 -33.56 21.59 -47.57
N ARG A 2 -32.78 21.56 -46.49
CA ARG A 2 -31.59 20.71 -46.35
C ARG A 2 -31.58 20.18 -44.92
N ILE A 3 -31.92 18.91 -44.76
CA ILE A 3 -31.91 18.21 -43.48
C ILE A 3 -30.49 17.67 -43.30
N GLY A 4 -29.69 18.32 -42.46
CA GLY A 4 -28.38 17.84 -42.06
C GLY A 4 -28.55 16.88 -40.88
N ALA A 5 -28.34 15.58 -41.12
CA ALA A 5 -28.33 14.57 -40.08
C ALA A 5 -27.02 14.64 -39.29
N THR A 6 -27.07 15.17 -38.07
CA THR A 6 -25.93 15.17 -37.14
C THR A 6 -25.81 13.79 -36.51
N LEU A 7 -24.80 13.02 -36.92
CA LEU A 7 -24.43 11.75 -36.31
C LEU A 7 -23.76 12.03 -34.95
N CYS A 8 -24.45 11.73 -33.84
CA CYS A 8 -23.87 11.81 -32.50
C CYS A 8 -23.15 10.47 -32.21
N VAL A 9 -21.83 10.44 -32.39
CA VAL A 9 -20.99 9.29 -32.01
C VAL A 9 -20.82 9.31 -30.48
N LEU A 10 -21.59 8.48 -29.76
CA LEU A 10 -21.32 8.19 -28.35
C LEU A 10 -20.10 7.27 -28.25
N ALA A 11 -18.93 7.84 -27.95
CA ALA A 11 -17.77 7.09 -27.51
C ALA A 11 -18.02 6.62 -26.06
N LEU A 12 -18.36 5.34 -25.87
CA LEU A 12 -18.30 4.71 -24.55
C LEU A 12 -16.81 4.58 -24.15
N ALA A 13 -16.33 5.52 -23.34
CA ALA A 13 -15.07 5.36 -22.63
C ALA A 13 -15.24 4.27 -21.56
N CYS A 14 -14.87 3.04 -21.88
CA CYS A 14 -14.75 1.97 -20.91
C CYS A 14 -13.49 2.25 -20.07
N THR A 15 -13.64 2.96 -18.96
CA THR A 15 -12.56 3.10 -17.98
C THR A 15 -12.26 1.71 -17.42
N ALA A 16 -11.15 1.12 -17.81
CA ALA A 16 -10.68 -0.12 -17.21
C ALA A 16 -10.53 0.10 -15.70
N ALA A 17 -11.33 -0.61 -14.90
CA ALA A 17 -11.21 -0.58 -13.46
C ALA A 17 -9.84 -1.16 -13.09
N HIS A 18 -8.91 -0.28 -12.72
CA HIS A 18 -7.63 -0.71 -12.18
C HIS A 18 -7.87 -1.43 -10.86
N ALA A 19 -7.35 -2.65 -10.74
CA ALA A 19 -7.41 -3.39 -9.49
C ALA A 19 -6.64 -2.62 -8.41
N GLU A 20 -7.26 -2.45 -7.24
CA GLU A 20 -6.62 -1.79 -6.12
C GLU A 20 -5.42 -2.63 -5.63
N THR A 21 -4.30 -1.97 -5.37
CA THR A 21 -3.06 -2.61 -4.91
C THR A 21 -2.56 -2.02 -3.60
N LEU A 22 -1.70 -2.78 -2.92
CA LEU A 22 -1.06 -2.38 -1.69
C LEU A 22 0.42 -2.78 -1.74
N ALA A 23 1.31 -1.82 -1.45
CA ALA A 23 2.74 -2.08 -1.44
C ALA A 23 3.15 -2.97 -0.25
N TYR A 24 4.02 -3.96 -0.50
CA TYR A 24 4.71 -4.68 0.57
C TYR A 24 6.18 -4.26 0.70
N ARG A 25 6.73 -3.49 -0.25
CA ARG A 25 8.07 -2.91 -0.23
C ARG A 25 8.10 -1.61 -1.05
N THR A 26 9.23 -0.91 -1.00
CA THR A 26 9.42 0.41 -1.61
C THR A 26 9.76 0.42 -3.10
N ARG A 27 10.08 -0.73 -3.71
CA ARG A 27 10.47 -0.78 -5.13
C ARG A 27 9.24 -0.92 -6.03
N ALA A 28 9.34 -0.38 -7.24
CA ALA A 28 8.27 -0.41 -8.23
C ALA A 28 7.78 -1.85 -8.50
N GLY A 29 6.46 -2.02 -8.52
CA GLY A 29 5.81 -3.31 -8.76
C GLY A 29 5.84 -4.28 -7.58
N MET A 30 6.43 -3.90 -6.43
CA MET A 30 6.36 -4.69 -5.19
C MET A 30 5.03 -4.47 -4.46
N ASP A 31 3.95 -4.85 -5.15
CA ASP A 31 2.57 -4.66 -4.73
C ASP A 31 1.81 -5.99 -4.69
N VAL A 32 0.79 -6.08 -3.83
CA VAL A 32 -0.22 -7.15 -3.86
C VAL A 32 -1.57 -6.60 -4.28
N THR A 33 -2.41 -7.44 -4.89
CA THR A 33 -3.78 -7.06 -5.23
C THR A 33 -4.69 -7.18 -4.02
N VAL A 34 -5.48 -6.15 -3.73
CA VAL A 34 -6.52 -6.18 -2.70
C VAL A 34 -7.70 -7.02 -3.20
N VAL A 35 -8.03 -8.07 -2.45
CA VAL A 35 -9.14 -8.99 -2.75
C VAL A 35 -10.40 -8.60 -2.00
N LYS A 36 -10.27 -8.18 -0.73
CA LYS A 36 -11.40 -7.82 0.11
C LYS A 36 -10.99 -6.85 1.21
N LYS A 37 -11.85 -5.88 1.49
CA LYS A 37 -11.78 -5.01 2.67
C LYS A 37 -12.92 -5.32 3.62
N SER A 38 -12.66 -5.28 4.92
CA SER A 38 -13.69 -5.49 5.96
C SER A 38 -13.44 -4.57 7.15
N ASN A 39 -14.50 -3.94 7.67
CA ASN A 39 -14.47 -3.12 8.90
C ASN A 39 -13.39 -2.02 8.93
N ILE A 40 -13.06 -1.44 7.77
CA ILE A 40 -12.05 -0.39 7.63
C ILE A 40 -12.38 0.78 8.56
N GLY A 41 -11.37 1.31 9.25
CA GLY A 41 -11.53 2.40 10.22
C GLY A 41 -12.04 1.98 11.60
N THR A 42 -12.24 0.69 11.87
CA THR A 42 -12.74 0.19 13.16
C THR A 42 -11.66 -0.54 13.98
N THR A 43 -12.03 -1.12 15.12
CA THR A 43 -11.14 -1.96 15.94
C THR A 43 -10.82 -3.33 15.34
N HIS A 44 -11.47 -3.70 14.23
CA HIS A 44 -11.34 -5.00 13.58
C HIS A 44 -11.11 -4.87 12.06
N ALA A 45 -10.43 -3.80 11.65
CA ALA A 45 -10.14 -3.54 10.24
C ALA A 45 -9.27 -4.65 9.64
N LYS A 46 -9.62 -5.10 8.44
CA LYS A 46 -8.92 -6.17 7.72
C LYS A 46 -8.87 -5.90 6.23
N ILE A 47 -7.74 -6.26 5.61
CA ILE A 47 -7.58 -6.28 4.15
C ILE A 47 -6.99 -7.63 3.76
N LEU A 48 -7.75 -8.39 2.98
CA LEU A 48 -7.30 -9.61 2.33
C LEU A 48 -6.66 -9.24 0.98
N THR A 49 -5.50 -9.81 0.70
CA THR A 49 -4.69 -9.56 -0.49
C THR A 49 -4.28 -10.86 -1.16
N ARG A 50 -3.79 -10.75 -2.40
CA ARG A 50 -3.20 -11.87 -3.13
C ARG A 50 -1.99 -11.38 -3.90
N HIS A 51 -0.87 -12.08 -3.76
CA HIS A 51 0.29 -11.90 -4.62
C HIS A 51 0.06 -12.66 -5.94
N THR A 52 -0.33 -11.94 -6.98
CA THR A 52 -0.73 -12.53 -8.27
C THR A 52 0.43 -12.57 -9.26
N ARG A 53 0.29 -13.38 -10.31
CA ARG A 53 1.23 -13.37 -11.45
C ARG A 53 1.34 -11.99 -12.10
N ALA A 54 0.26 -11.20 -12.12
CA ALA A 54 0.25 -9.85 -12.66
C ALA A 54 1.13 -8.91 -11.82
N ASN A 55 1.06 -9.02 -10.49
CA ASN A 55 1.94 -8.27 -9.59
C ASN A 55 3.42 -8.63 -9.83
N ALA A 56 3.76 -9.92 -9.82
CA ALA A 56 5.12 -10.37 -10.08
C ALA A 56 5.65 -9.94 -11.47
N THR A 57 4.76 -9.89 -12.46
CA THR A 57 5.11 -9.38 -13.81
C THR A 57 5.41 -7.89 -13.78
N ALA A 58 4.63 -7.10 -13.02
CA ALA A 58 4.87 -5.67 -12.83
C ALA A 58 6.22 -5.42 -12.18
N TYR A 59 6.55 -6.13 -11.09
CA TYR A 59 7.87 -6.08 -10.47
C TYR A 59 9.00 -6.39 -11.46
N CYS A 60 8.90 -7.50 -12.19
CA CYS A 60 9.92 -7.90 -13.16
C CYS A 60 10.10 -6.89 -14.30
N ARG A 61 9.03 -6.19 -14.69
CA ARG A 61 9.08 -5.14 -15.71
C ARG A 61 9.65 -3.84 -15.15
N ASP A 62 9.13 -3.37 -14.01
CA ASP A 62 9.30 -1.99 -13.55
C ASP A 62 10.54 -1.82 -12.66
N TYR A 63 10.96 -2.87 -11.96
CA TYR A 63 12.17 -2.84 -11.13
C TYR A 63 13.34 -3.60 -11.75
N VAL A 64 13.12 -4.84 -12.20
CA VAL A 64 14.20 -5.66 -12.79
C VAL A 64 14.51 -5.24 -14.23
N GLY A 65 13.53 -4.65 -14.95
CA GLY A 65 13.68 -4.24 -16.35
C GLY A 65 13.57 -5.39 -17.35
N LYS A 66 13.24 -6.62 -16.91
CA LYS A 66 13.12 -7.78 -17.79
C LYS A 66 12.11 -8.81 -17.27
N VAL A 67 11.08 -9.06 -18.07
CA VAL A 67 10.07 -10.09 -17.77
C VAL A 67 10.57 -11.45 -18.24
N THR A 68 10.82 -12.36 -17.30
CA THR A 68 11.14 -13.77 -17.58
C THR A 68 10.29 -14.69 -16.71
N ALA A 69 10.07 -15.93 -17.17
CA ALA A 69 9.38 -16.93 -16.36
C ALA A 69 10.06 -17.18 -15.02
N ARG A 70 11.41 -17.16 -14.99
CA ARG A 70 12.20 -17.27 -13.76
C ARG A 70 11.96 -16.11 -12.81
N CYS A 71 12.04 -14.87 -13.29
CA CYS A 71 11.80 -13.69 -12.46
C CYS A 71 10.41 -13.73 -11.82
N ILE A 72 9.37 -14.03 -12.61
CA ILE A 72 8.00 -14.13 -12.11
C ILE A 72 7.88 -15.24 -11.05
N ALA A 73 8.48 -16.41 -11.30
CA ALA A 73 8.43 -17.53 -10.36
C ALA A 73 9.21 -17.24 -9.07
N ASP A 74 10.33 -16.54 -9.15
CA ASP A 74 11.13 -16.15 -8.00
C ASP A 74 10.41 -15.09 -7.15
N GLU A 75 9.77 -14.10 -7.79
CA GLU A 75 9.00 -13.09 -7.08
C GLU A 75 7.76 -13.67 -6.39
N LEU A 76 7.05 -14.61 -7.02
CA LEU A 76 5.91 -15.30 -6.41
C LEU A 76 6.28 -16.15 -5.17
N LYS A 77 7.57 -16.40 -4.91
CA LYS A 77 8.02 -17.09 -3.69
C LYS A 77 8.11 -16.17 -2.46
N VAL A 78 7.99 -14.85 -2.63
CA VAL A 78 8.00 -13.91 -1.51
C VAL A 78 6.87 -14.28 -0.56
N LYS A 79 7.25 -14.60 0.69
CA LYS A 79 6.31 -15.01 1.73
C LYS A 79 5.64 -13.77 2.32
N LEU A 80 4.34 -13.62 2.03
CA LEU A 80 3.48 -12.57 2.57
C LEU A 80 2.28 -13.22 3.26
N LEU A 81 1.82 -12.62 4.35
CA LEU A 81 0.52 -12.92 4.91
C LEU A 81 -0.56 -12.49 3.91
N PRO A 82 -1.62 -13.30 3.73
CA PRO A 82 -2.72 -12.93 2.85
C PRO A 82 -3.57 -11.83 3.45
N GLU A 83 -3.54 -11.61 4.77
CA GLU A 83 -4.39 -10.65 5.46
C GLU A 83 -3.54 -9.73 6.34
N ILE A 84 -3.80 -8.43 6.25
CA ILE A 84 -3.37 -7.43 7.23
C ILE A 84 -4.55 -7.00 8.08
N SER A 85 -4.28 -6.55 9.30
CA SER A 85 -5.33 -6.15 10.24
C SER A 85 -4.90 -5.00 11.13
N ALA A 86 -5.87 -4.23 11.62
CA ALA A 86 -5.65 -3.17 12.58
C ALA A 86 -6.77 -3.04 13.61
N ASN A 87 -6.38 -2.52 14.76
CA ASN A 87 -7.26 -1.87 15.70
C ASN A 87 -7.08 -0.35 15.58
N CYS A 88 -7.97 0.32 14.84
CA CYS A 88 -7.83 1.76 14.57
C CYS A 88 -8.01 2.64 15.81
N LYS A 89 -8.60 2.11 16.91
CA LYS A 89 -8.69 2.83 18.20
C LYS A 89 -7.33 2.88 18.89
N THR A 90 -6.64 1.74 18.98
CA THR A 90 -5.32 1.67 19.66
C THR A 90 -4.16 2.07 18.75
N GLY A 91 -4.38 2.04 17.43
CA GLY A 91 -3.36 2.25 16.41
C GLY A 91 -2.50 1.01 16.14
N GLN A 92 -2.81 -0.15 16.74
CA GLN A 92 -2.06 -1.38 16.52
C GLN A 92 -2.42 -2.01 15.17
N PHE A 93 -1.44 -2.53 14.45
CA PHE A 93 -1.66 -3.20 13.16
C PHE A 93 -0.59 -4.25 12.84
N ILE A 94 -0.94 -5.20 11.98
CA ILE A 94 -0.07 -6.24 11.44
C ILE A 94 0.08 -6.03 9.93
N THR A 95 1.30 -6.06 9.41
CA THR A 95 1.61 -5.86 7.98
C THR A 95 1.62 -7.15 7.16
N LEU A 96 1.80 -7.02 5.85
CA LEU A 96 1.95 -8.14 4.92
C LEU A 96 3.13 -9.07 5.24
N TYR A 97 4.15 -8.61 5.97
CA TYR A 97 5.27 -9.43 6.43
C TYR A 97 5.04 -10.02 7.83
N GLY A 98 3.90 -9.75 8.45
CA GLY A 98 3.56 -10.21 9.79
C GLY A 98 4.21 -9.41 10.91
N GLN A 99 4.88 -8.30 10.61
CA GLN A 99 5.39 -7.42 11.66
C GLN A 99 4.22 -6.71 12.34
N GLY A 100 4.30 -6.59 13.66
CA GLY A 100 3.37 -5.80 14.45
C GLY A 100 3.91 -4.40 14.69
N TYR A 101 3.06 -3.39 14.46
CA TYR A 101 3.37 -1.99 14.70
C TYR A 101 2.26 -1.30 15.48
N ARG A 102 2.56 -0.09 15.94
CA ARG A 102 1.61 0.84 16.53
C ARG A 102 1.81 2.24 15.97
N PHE A 103 0.74 2.80 15.41
CA PHE A 103 0.66 4.19 14.99
C PHE A 103 0.31 5.09 16.19
N LEU A 104 1.19 6.05 16.50
CA LEU A 104 1.08 6.94 17.64
C LEU A 104 0.51 8.33 17.29
N GLY A 105 0.27 8.63 16.01
CA GLY A 105 -0.21 9.92 15.55
C GLY A 105 0.91 10.80 15.00
N ALA A 106 0.59 12.08 14.80
CA ALA A 106 1.52 13.08 14.29
C ALA A 106 2.80 13.13 15.14
N ASN A 107 3.92 13.33 14.45
CA ASN A 107 5.20 13.57 15.08
C ASN A 107 5.33 15.07 15.40
N PRO A 108 5.42 15.47 16.68
CA PRO A 108 5.56 16.89 17.03
C PRO A 108 6.89 17.49 16.57
N ASP A 109 7.90 16.64 16.33
CA ASP A 109 9.23 17.04 15.87
C ASP A 109 9.34 17.01 14.34
N TYR A 110 8.24 16.82 13.62
CA TYR A 110 8.24 16.84 12.16
C TYR A 110 8.47 18.26 11.64
N ASP A 111 9.62 18.47 11.01
CA ASP A 111 9.95 19.67 10.27
C ASP A 111 9.89 19.36 8.77
N ALA A 112 8.88 19.88 8.09
CA ALA A 112 8.68 19.68 6.65
C ALA A 112 9.76 20.36 5.80
N ASP A 113 10.43 21.37 6.35
CA ASP A 113 11.52 22.11 5.69
C ASP A 113 12.91 21.57 6.09
N GLY A 114 12.95 20.61 7.04
CA GLY A 114 14.16 20.01 7.61
C GLY A 114 14.50 18.63 7.05
N ASP A 115 15.38 17.89 7.74
CA ASP A 115 15.76 16.53 7.35
C ASP A 115 14.64 15.51 7.69
N THR A 116 13.73 15.32 6.73
CA THR A 116 12.61 14.39 6.84
C THR A 116 13.03 12.92 6.88
N ALA A 117 14.31 12.60 6.63
CA ALA A 117 14.80 11.23 6.71
C ALA A 117 14.92 10.75 8.17
N GLU A 118 15.15 11.68 9.12
CA GLU A 118 15.17 11.37 10.55
C GLU A 118 13.81 11.56 11.22
N TYR A 119 13.05 12.57 10.79
CA TYR A 119 11.76 12.93 11.37
C TYR A 119 10.63 12.71 10.38
N THR A 120 9.82 11.68 10.62
CA THR A 120 8.66 11.34 9.79
C THR A 120 7.41 12.08 10.24
N GLN A 121 6.45 12.33 9.34
CA GLN A 121 5.21 13.07 9.65
C GLN A 121 4.38 12.43 10.77
N TYR A 122 4.38 11.09 10.82
CA TYR A 122 3.70 10.32 11.87
C TYR A 122 4.66 9.36 12.55
N ARG A 123 4.46 9.15 13.85
CA ARG A 123 5.23 8.18 14.62
C ARG A 123 4.63 6.79 14.50
N ILE A 124 5.42 5.85 14.01
CA ILE A 124 5.11 4.41 13.97
C ILE A 124 6.21 3.68 14.74
N VAL A 125 5.84 2.83 15.70
CA VAL A 125 6.77 2.03 16.49
C VAL A 125 6.46 0.54 16.34
N GLU A 126 7.45 -0.32 16.53
CA GLU A 126 7.20 -1.76 16.63
C GLU A 126 6.30 -2.08 17.83
N ALA A 127 5.49 -3.14 17.73
CA ALA A 127 4.50 -3.49 18.75
C ALA A 127 5.13 -3.83 20.12
N GLY A 128 6.39 -4.27 20.14
CA GLY A 128 7.17 -4.51 21.37
C GLY A 128 7.68 -3.24 22.05
N GLY A 129 7.43 -2.05 21.46
CA GLY A 129 8.10 -0.81 21.83
C GLY A 129 9.44 -0.66 21.13
N GLY A 130 10.03 0.53 21.23
CA GLY A 130 11.28 0.88 20.57
C GLY A 130 11.23 2.28 19.97
N GLU A 131 12.32 2.64 19.30
CA GLU A 131 12.40 3.91 18.59
C GLU A 131 11.40 3.96 17.42
N PRO A 132 10.83 5.13 17.12
CA PRO A 132 10.02 5.31 15.93
C PRO A 132 10.77 4.94 14.64
N LEU A 133 10.03 4.40 13.68
CA LEU A 133 10.54 4.20 12.33
C LEU A 133 10.93 5.56 11.73
N LYS A 134 12.17 5.65 11.25
CA LYS A 134 12.72 6.81 10.54
C LYS A 134 12.30 6.81 9.06
N GLY A 135 12.42 7.94 8.37
CA GLY A 135 11.86 8.16 7.03
C GLY A 135 12.70 7.68 5.86
N TYR A 136 13.91 7.20 6.09
CA TYR A 136 14.72 6.65 4.99
C TYR A 136 14.21 5.26 4.54
N SER A 137 14.21 5.04 3.23
CA SER A 137 13.60 3.88 2.54
C SER A 137 13.90 2.48 3.09
N ALA A 138 14.98 2.31 3.87
CA ALA A 138 15.37 1.02 4.45
C ALA A 138 14.56 0.63 5.70
N THR A 139 13.93 1.57 6.39
CA THR A 139 13.13 1.29 7.61
C THR A 139 11.77 0.67 7.30
N GLY A 140 11.28 0.81 6.07
CA GLY A 140 9.93 0.40 5.68
C GLY A 140 8.82 1.34 6.17
N TYR A 141 9.16 2.56 6.61
CA TYR A 141 8.19 3.54 7.12
C TYR A 141 7.01 3.78 6.16
N ASP A 142 7.29 4.15 4.92
CA ASP A 142 6.24 4.50 3.94
C ASP A 142 5.31 3.32 3.66
N VAL A 143 5.87 2.10 3.64
CA VAL A 143 5.12 0.86 3.44
C VAL A 143 4.22 0.58 4.64
N ALA A 144 4.76 0.71 5.86
CA ALA A 144 3.98 0.51 7.08
C ALA A 144 2.87 1.55 7.21
N LEU A 145 3.17 2.82 6.92
CA LEU A 145 2.20 3.91 6.93
C LEU A 145 1.10 3.68 5.90
N GLY A 146 1.45 3.38 4.65
CA GLY A 146 0.45 3.13 3.59
C GLY A 146 -0.47 1.95 3.89
N GLN A 147 0.06 0.86 4.49
CA GLN A 147 -0.77 -0.26 4.94
C GLN A 147 -1.69 0.13 6.11
N PHE A 148 -1.20 0.95 7.04
CA PHE A 148 -2.01 1.47 8.14
C PHE A 148 -3.11 2.42 7.64
N GLU A 149 -2.80 3.33 6.72
CA GLU A 149 -3.76 4.24 6.09
C GLU A 149 -4.87 3.50 5.36
N ALA A 150 -4.52 2.44 4.63
CA ALA A 150 -5.51 1.57 3.98
C ALA A 150 -6.48 0.92 4.99
N LEU A 151 -5.98 0.54 6.18
CA LEU A 151 -6.77 -0.04 7.25
C LEU A 151 -7.55 1.00 8.07
N CYS A 152 -6.99 2.19 8.27
CA CYS A 152 -7.44 3.23 9.20
C CYS A 152 -7.41 4.64 8.56
N PRO A 153 -8.18 4.91 7.49
CA PRO A 153 -8.04 6.11 6.65
C PRO A 153 -8.38 7.45 7.31
N ASN A 154 -8.89 7.44 8.55
CA ASN A 154 -9.21 8.65 9.30
C ASN A 154 -8.17 8.98 10.39
N ARG A 155 -7.07 8.23 10.45
CA ARG A 155 -6.04 8.37 11.50
C ARG A 155 -4.79 9.13 11.06
N ALA A 156 -4.45 9.09 9.77
CA ALA A 156 -3.34 9.79 9.15
C ALA A 156 -3.90 10.59 7.97
N ARG A 157 -3.95 11.91 8.13
CA ARG A 157 -4.43 12.92 7.17
C ARG A 157 -3.54 14.13 7.24
#